data_AF-A0A0F8XGP7-F1
#
_entry.id   AF-A0A0F8XGP7-F1
#
_cell.length_a   1.000
_cell.length_b   1.000
_cell.length_c   1.000
_cell.angle_alpha   90.00
_cell.angle_beta   90.00
_cell.angle_gamma   90.00
#
_symmetry.space_group_name_H-M   'P 1'
#
loop_
_entity.id
_entity.type
_entity.pdbx_description
1 polymer ?
#
loop_
_entity_poly.entity_id
_entity_poly.type
_entity_poly.pdbx_seq_one_letter_code
_entity_poly.pdbx_strand_id
1 'polypeptide(L)'
;MSDKAIGRDIVHRWEGNPLISIEDLSFRCSDIHNAGVACMDGQMIMLITIEALQGFTQIYRAHSDDGINFSVDPSPLIVPQNDSPRGVYESGGIRDARITPLDGTYYIIYLADGDYGMRLVLGRTDDFRKVEFIGYISQPDVKNGMLFPRKINGRYALLKRPVGGAIWVSYSDDLTFWGDEQVVMTPRGGHWDSSRIGASAVPIEVEQGWLLIYYGVKQTQGGPLVRMGAAVLDKEDPSKVLA
;
A
#
# COMPACT_ATOMS: atom_id res chain seq x y z
N MET A 1 -33.17 -14.00 23.28
CA MET A 1 -32.35 -13.41 22.19
C MET A 1 -31.07 -12.96 22.85
N SER A 2 -29.97 -13.69 22.66
CA SER A 2 -28.69 -13.33 23.28
C SER A 2 -28.27 -11.98 22.73
N ASP A 3 -27.96 -11.02 23.60
CA ASP A 3 -27.19 -9.84 23.27
C ASP A 3 -25.90 -10.30 22.59
N LYS A 4 -25.91 -10.35 21.26
CA LYS A 4 -24.68 -10.43 20.48
C LYS A 4 -23.99 -9.11 20.80
N ALA A 5 -22.99 -9.17 21.67
CA ALA A 5 -22.15 -8.04 22.02
C ALA A 5 -21.78 -7.32 20.71
N ILE A 6 -22.36 -6.14 20.51
CA ILE A 6 -21.91 -5.22 19.48
C ILE A 6 -20.46 -4.94 19.86
N GLY A 7 -19.53 -5.41 19.03
CA GLY A 7 -18.10 -5.24 19.31
C GLY A 7 -17.81 -3.77 19.58
N ARG A 8 -17.00 -3.50 20.60
CA ARG A 8 -16.56 -2.14 20.90
C ARG A 8 -15.61 -1.67 19.79
N ASP A 9 -15.75 -0.42 19.36
CA ASP A 9 -14.77 0.20 18.48
C ASP A 9 -13.41 0.28 19.21
N ILE A 10 -12.40 -0.35 18.64
CA ILE A 10 -11.03 -0.38 19.16
C ILE A 10 -10.10 0.61 18.45
N VAL A 11 -10.58 1.25 17.38
CA VAL A 11 -9.88 2.31 16.64
C VAL A 11 -10.77 3.54 16.59
N HIS A 12 -10.23 4.69 16.96
CA HIS A 12 -10.93 5.96 16.96
C HIS A 12 -10.39 6.85 15.84
N ARG A 13 -11.30 7.53 15.13
CA ARG A 13 -10.89 8.55 14.17
C ARG A 13 -10.32 9.73 14.94
N TRP A 14 -9.21 10.25 14.47
CA TRP A 14 -8.71 11.54 14.95
C TRP A 14 -9.72 12.65 14.61
N GLU A 15 -9.98 13.54 15.55
CA GLU A 15 -11.00 14.59 15.41
C GLU A 15 -10.62 15.65 14.37
N GLY A 16 -9.32 15.86 14.13
CA GLY A 16 -8.82 16.82 13.15
C GLY A 16 -8.78 16.31 11.70
N ASN A 17 -9.40 15.17 11.38
CA ASN A 17 -9.43 14.69 10.00
C ASN A 17 -10.15 15.68 9.05
N PRO A 18 -9.70 15.81 7.79
CA PRO A 18 -8.55 15.13 7.19
C PRO A 18 -7.19 15.75 7.58
N LEU A 19 -6.11 14.94 7.56
CA LEU A 19 -4.73 15.41 7.83
C LEU A 19 -4.16 16.32 6.74
N ILE A 20 -4.58 16.11 5.49
CA ILE A 20 -4.21 16.89 4.32
C ILE A 20 -5.49 17.09 3.52
N SER A 21 -5.83 18.33 3.21
CA SER A 21 -6.93 18.69 2.33
C SER A 21 -6.43 19.37 1.05
N ILE A 22 -7.34 19.60 0.10
CA ILE A 22 -7.00 20.30 -1.16
C ILE A 22 -6.60 21.76 -0.92
N GLU A 23 -7.06 22.36 0.18
CA GLU A 23 -6.73 23.72 0.59
C GLU A 23 -5.29 23.85 1.11
N ASP A 24 -4.67 22.75 1.56
CA ASP A 24 -3.28 22.72 2.02
C ASP A 24 -2.28 22.69 0.85
N LEU A 25 -2.75 22.46 -0.38
CA LEU A 25 -1.89 22.37 -1.55
C LEU A 25 -1.63 23.75 -2.18
N SER A 26 -0.39 23.93 -2.65
CA SER A 26 0.00 25.12 -3.44
C SER A 26 -0.46 25.08 -4.90
N PHE A 27 -1.18 24.03 -5.29
CA PHE A 27 -1.66 23.76 -6.64
C PHE A 27 -3.03 23.09 -6.60
N ARG A 28 -3.71 23.02 -7.75
CA ARG A 28 -5.03 22.39 -7.85
C ARG A 28 -4.91 20.92 -8.27
N CYS A 29 -5.74 20.08 -7.67
CA CYS A 29 -5.89 18.67 -8.00
C CYS A 29 -7.37 18.26 -8.04
N SER A 30 -7.63 17.05 -8.53
CA SER A 30 -8.97 16.44 -8.51
C SER A 30 -9.20 15.68 -7.20
N ASP A 31 -8.18 14.93 -6.73
CA ASP A 31 -8.30 14.06 -5.56
C ASP A 31 -6.94 13.88 -4.84
N ILE A 32 -7.00 13.57 -3.55
CA ILE A 32 -5.87 13.23 -2.67
C ILE A 32 -6.22 11.95 -1.93
N HIS A 33 -5.45 10.88 -2.14
CA HIS A 33 -5.74 9.60 -1.51
C HIS A 33 -4.49 8.74 -1.33
N ASN A 34 -4.64 7.65 -0.58
CA ASN A 34 -3.66 6.58 -0.38
C ASN A 34 -2.26 7.05 0.01
N ALA A 35 -2.00 7.01 1.32
CA ALA A 35 -0.72 7.38 1.91
C ALA A 35 0.10 6.15 2.32
N GLY A 36 1.36 6.09 1.87
CA GLY A 36 2.41 5.30 2.53
C GLY A 36 3.16 6.20 3.52
N VAL A 37 3.51 5.69 4.71
CA VAL A 37 4.19 6.49 5.75
C VAL A 37 5.40 5.74 6.31
N ALA A 38 6.48 6.47 6.56
CA ALA A 38 7.65 5.99 7.29
C ALA A 38 8.28 7.13 8.10
N CYS A 39 9.10 6.78 9.09
CA CYS A 39 9.90 7.74 9.84
C CYS A 39 11.34 7.75 9.30
N MET A 40 11.89 8.93 9.06
CA MET A 40 13.27 9.17 8.65
C MET A 40 13.86 10.27 9.54
N ASP A 41 14.91 9.93 10.29
CA ASP A 41 15.60 10.86 11.21
C ASP A 41 14.67 11.63 12.17
N GLY A 42 13.61 10.96 12.64
CA GLY A 42 12.61 11.55 13.54
C GLY A 42 11.50 12.33 12.84
N GLN A 43 11.59 12.55 11.52
CA GLN A 43 10.57 13.18 10.71
C GLN A 43 9.66 12.13 10.05
N MET A 44 8.35 12.36 10.06
CA MET A 44 7.37 11.53 9.37
C MET A 44 7.35 11.91 7.89
N ILE A 45 7.63 10.94 7.02
CA ILE A 45 7.52 11.07 5.57
C ILE A 45 6.28 10.32 5.11
N MET A 46 5.46 11.01 4.31
CA MET A 46 4.26 10.47 3.71
C MET A 46 4.37 10.54 2.18
N LEU A 47 4.08 9.45 1.50
CA LEU A 47 3.94 9.41 0.04
C LEU A 47 2.45 9.28 -0.29
N ILE A 48 1.86 10.38 -0.78
CA ILE A 48 0.43 10.49 -1.11
C ILE A 48 0.22 10.39 -2.62
N THR A 49 -0.88 9.75 -3.01
CA THR A 49 -1.34 9.82 -4.40
C THR A 49 -2.15 11.09 -4.60
N ILE A 50 -1.82 11.85 -5.64
CA ILE A 50 -2.62 12.99 -6.08
C ILE A 50 -3.02 12.77 -7.53
N GLU A 51 -4.31 12.94 -7.81
CA GLU A 51 -4.84 12.96 -9.16
C GLU A 51 -4.85 14.41 -9.68
N ALA A 52 -4.10 14.67 -10.75
CA ALA A 52 -4.09 15.97 -11.40
C ALA A 52 -5.44 16.25 -12.09
N LEU A 53 -5.75 17.52 -12.40
CA LEU A 53 -7.00 17.89 -13.08
C LEU A 53 -7.17 17.25 -14.47
N GLN A 54 -6.08 16.76 -15.06
CA GLN A 54 -6.07 16.03 -16.33
C GLN A 54 -6.42 14.54 -16.18
N GLY A 55 -6.61 14.05 -14.94
CA GLY A 55 -7.06 12.68 -14.66
C GLY A 55 -5.95 11.63 -14.52
N PHE A 56 -4.68 12.04 -14.46
CA PHE A 56 -3.57 11.11 -14.19
C PHE A 56 -3.06 11.24 -12.76
N THR A 57 -2.61 10.12 -12.20
CA THR A 57 -2.12 10.04 -10.82
C THR A 57 -0.60 10.13 -10.74
N GLN A 58 -0.10 10.80 -9.71
CA GLN A 58 1.31 10.93 -9.38
C GLN A 58 1.52 10.79 -7.87
N ILE A 59 2.75 10.54 -7.43
CA ILE A 59 3.07 10.35 -6.01
C ILE A 59 3.85 11.57 -5.52
N TYR A 60 3.29 12.24 -4.51
CA TYR A 60 3.88 13.42 -3.87
C TYR A 60 4.43 13.04 -2.51
N ARG A 61 5.51 13.73 -2.12
CA ARG A 61 6.04 13.65 -0.76
C ARG A 61 5.38 14.72 0.10
N ALA A 62 4.98 14.32 1.29
CA ALA A 62 4.63 15.21 2.38
C ALA A 62 5.48 14.85 3.61
N HIS A 63 5.74 15.82 4.48
CA HIS A 63 6.57 15.63 5.66
C HIS A 63 5.99 16.34 6.89
N SER A 64 6.26 15.80 8.07
CA SER A 64 5.75 16.31 9.35
C SER A 64 6.70 15.98 10.50
N ASP A 65 6.91 16.94 11.40
CA ASP A 65 7.72 16.74 12.60
C ASP A 65 6.90 16.20 13.79
N ASP A 66 5.58 16.32 13.77
CA ASP A 66 4.67 15.89 14.84
C ASP A 66 3.73 14.73 14.43
N GLY A 67 3.77 14.33 13.16
CA GLY A 67 2.93 13.28 12.59
C GLY A 67 1.46 13.68 12.39
N ILE A 68 1.14 14.97 12.56
CA ILE A 68 -0.22 15.51 12.47
C ILE A 68 -0.29 16.61 11.40
N ASN A 69 0.61 17.58 11.46
CA ASN A 69 0.66 18.70 10.54
C ASN A 69 1.64 18.39 9.40
N PHE A 70 1.12 18.13 8.20
CA PHE A 70 1.92 17.76 7.04
C PHE A 70 2.10 18.92 6.06
N SER A 71 3.32 19.11 5.56
CA SER A 71 3.63 19.98 4.43
C SER A 71 3.85 19.15 3.17
N VAL A 72 3.09 19.41 2.11
CA VAL A 72 3.19 18.71 0.82
C VAL A 72 4.14 19.45 -0.11
N ASP A 73 5.07 18.73 -0.74
CA ASP A 73 5.97 19.30 -1.73
C ASP A 73 5.20 19.82 -2.95
N PRO A 74 5.60 20.95 -3.57
CA PRO A 74 4.88 21.55 -4.70
C PRO A 74 5.03 20.76 -6.01
N SER A 75 5.80 19.68 -6.02
CA SER A 75 6.06 18.86 -7.19
C SER A 75 6.11 17.38 -6.80
N PRO A 76 5.69 16.47 -7.69
CA PRO A 76 5.65 15.05 -7.40
C PRO A 76 7.06 14.48 -7.23
N LEU A 77 7.21 13.55 -6.28
CA LEU A 77 8.45 12.79 -6.09
C LEU A 77 8.61 11.70 -7.16
N ILE A 78 7.50 11.05 -7.53
CA ILE A 78 7.46 10.03 -8.57
C ILE A 78 6.44 10.45 -9.61
N VAL A 79 6.85 10.40 -10.88
CA VAL A 79 6.01 10.71 -12.05
C VAL A 79 6.03 9.57 -13.07
N PRO A 80 4.94 9.38 -13.83
CA PRO A 80 4.91 8.48 -14.98
C PRO A 80 6.01 8.79 -16.00
N GLN A 81 6.56 7.75 -16.62
CA GLN A 81 7.76 7.84 -17.44
C GLN A 81 7.41 7.69 -18.92
N ASN A 82 6.55 8.60 -19.37
CA ASN A 82 5.87 8.60 -20.67
C ASN A 82 6.83 8.59 -21.86
N ASP A 83 8.00 9.23 -21.74
CA ASP A 83 9.00 9.32 -22.81
C ASP A 83 10.02 8.16 -22.81
N SER A 84 9.65 7.02 -22.20
CA SER A 84 10.52 5.84 -22.08
C SER A 84 9.75 4.56 -22.42
N PRO A 85 10.43 3.40 -22.57
CA PRO A 85 9.75 2.10 -22.69
C PRO A 85 8.78 1.78 -21.54
N ARG A 86 8.86 2.49 -20.41
CA ARG A 86 7.92 2.36 -19.29
C ARG A 86 6.60 3.09 -19.51
N GLY A 87 6.54 4.05 -20.44
CA GLY A 87 5.38 4.92 -20.65
C GLY A 87 4.09 4.15 -20.90
N VAL A 88 4.15 3.06 -21.67
CA VAL A 88 2.99 2.20 -21.95
C VAL A 88 2.45 1.46 -20.71
N TYR A 89 3.25 1.31 -19.65
CA TYR A 89 2.84 0.65 -18.40
C TYR A 89 2.43 1.66 -17.32
N GLU A 90 2.62 2.95 -17.56
CA GLU A 90 2.37 4.04 -16.60
C GLU A 90 1.43 5.12 -17.20
N SER A 91 0.81 4.86 -18.36
CA SER A 91 0.00 5.82 -19.13
C SER A 91 -1.24 6.32 -18.38
N GLY A 92 -1.80 5.52 -17.47
CA GLY A 92 -2.89 5.89 -16.56
C GLY A 92 -2.42 6.52 -15.24
N GLY A 93 -1.11 6.65 -15.05
CA GLY A 93 -0.50 7.22 -13.86
C GLY A 93 0.05 6.18 -12.88
N ILE A 94 0.52 6.69 -11.75
CA ILE A 94 1.10 5.88 -10.67
C ILE A 94 0.50 6.28 -9.32
N ARG A 95 0.32 5.30 -8.43
CA ARG A 95 -0.40 5.49 -7.16
C ARG A 95 -0.07 4.44 -6.11
N ASP A 96 -0.72 4.54 -4.95
CA ASP A 96 -0.75 3.51 -3.92
C ASP A 96 0.65 3.17 -3.37
N ALA A 97 1.49 4.18 -3.17
CA ALA A 97 2.82 3.98 -2.58
C ALA A 97 2.74 3.30 -1.20
N ARG A 98 3.65 2.37 -0.94
CA ARG A 98 3.89 1.72 0.36
C ARG A 98 5.38 1.78 0.64
N ILE A 99 5.73 2.29 1.81
CA ILE A 99 7.12 2.53 2.22
C ILE A 99 7.49 1.46 3.23
N THR A 100 8.54 0.68 2.96
CA THR A 100 9.06 -0.33 3.89
C THR A 100 10.52 -0.03 4.21
N PRO A 101 10.83 0.41 5.44
CA PRO A 101 12.21 0.46 5.92
C PRO A 101 12.76 -0.96 6.02
N LEU A 102 13.86 -1.24 5.32
CA LEU A 102 14.46 -2.57 5.26
C LEU A 102 15.91 -2.46 4.80
N ASP A 103 16.80 -3.24 5.41
CA ASP A 103 18.22 -3.31 5.06
C ASP A 103 18.94 -1.94 5.02
N GLY A 104 18.55 -1.04 5.92
CA GLY A 104 19.15 0.30 6.06
C GLY A 104 18.72 1.33 5.01
N THR A 105 17.72 1.01 4.18
CA THR A 105 17.16 1.90 3.15
C THR A 105 15.63 1.88 3.19
N TYR A 106 14.97 2.66 2.34
CA TYR A 106 13.52 2.66 2.18
C TYR A 106 13.13 2.11 0.81
N TYR A 107 12.44 0.98 0.82
CA TYR A 107 11.83 0.44 -0.38
C TYR A 107 10.42 0.98 -0.55
N ILE A 108 10.10 1.37 -1.78
CA ILE A 108 8.78 1.91 -2.13
C ILE A 108 8.18 0.97 -3.16
N ILE A 109 7.06 0.35 -2.80
CA ILE A 109 6.22 -0.34 -3.77
C ILE A 109 5.06 0.57 -4.15
N TYR A 110 4.84 0.77 -5.44
CA TYR A 110 3.73 1.53 -5.95
C TYR A 110 3.10 0.83 -7.15
N LEU A 111 1.89 1.25 -7.49
CA LEU A 111 1.12 0.72 -8.61
C LEU A 111 1.34 1.59 -9.84
N ALA A 112 1.77 0.97 -10.93
CA ALA A 112 1.75 1.54 -12.27
C ALA A 112 0.50 1.07 -13.01
N ASP A 113 -0.22 2.01 -13.60
CA ASP A 113 -1.42 1.76 -14.38
C ASP A 113 -1.18 2.18 -15.81
N GLY A 114 -1.41 1.27 -16.76
CA GLY A 114 -1.16 1.55 -18.15
C GLY A 114 -1.94 0.66 -19.09
N ASP A 115 -1.60 0.73 -20.37
CA ASP A 115 -2.37 0.15 -21.48
C ASP A 115 -2.51 -1.37 -21.38
N TYR A 116 -1.59 -2.02 -20.66
CA TYR A 116 -1.51 -3.47 -20.50
C TYR A 116 -1.92 -3.96 -19.10
N GLY A 117 -2.65 -3.15 -18.35
CA GLY A 117 -3.10 -3.46 -16.99
C GLY A 117 -2.13 -3.00 -15.93
N MET A 118 -2.44 -3.33 -14.67
CA MET A 118 -1.76 -2.72 -13.53
C MET A 118 -0.62 -3.58 -13.00
N ARG A 119 0.52 -2.97 -12.69
CA ARG A 119 1.72 -3.68 -12.24
C ARG A 119 2.31 -3.05 -11.00
N LEU A 120 2.86 -3.88 -10.12
CA LEU A 120 3.65 -3.42 -8.99
C LEU A 120 5.04 -3.03 -9.46
N VAL A 121 5.48 -1.84 -9.07
CA VAL A 121 6.83 -1.34 -9.26
C VAL A 121 7.53 -1.28 -7.91
N LEU A 122 8.79 -1.72 -7.89
CA LEU A 122 9.69 -1.54 -6.76
C LEU A 122 10.67 -0.41 -7.07
N GLY A 123 10.80 0.51 -6.14
CA GLY A 123 11.86 1.49 -6.10
C GLY A 123 12.55 1.53 -4.73
N ARG A 124 13.67 2.25 -4.68
CA ARG A 124 14.48 2.45 -3.48
C ARG A 124 14.81 3.93 -3.31
N THR A 125 14.89 4.39 -2.08
CA THR A 125 15.40 5.71 -1.73
C THR A 125 16.10 5.69 -0.39
N ASP A 126 17.12 6.52 -0.25
CA ASP A 126 17.81 6.76 1.02
C ASP A 126 17.43 8.12 1.64
N ASP A 127 16.77 8.99 0.87
CA ASP A 127 16.55 10.41 1.26
C ASP A 127 15.16 10.97 0.90
N PHE A 128 14.30 10.20 0.22
CA PHE A 128 13.02 10.64 -0.34
C PHE A 128 13.09 11.88 -1.24
N ARG A 129 14.25 12.20 -1.82
CA ARG A 129 14.40 13.24 -2.86
C ARG A 129 14.44 12.62 -4.24
N LYS A 130 14.94 11.40 -4.34
CA LYS A 130 14.93 10.60 -5.56
C LYS A 130 14.58 9.16 -5.25
N VAL A 131 13.73 8.57 -6.09
CA VAL A 131 13.42 7.14 -6.06
C VAL A 131 14.11 6.47 -7.24
N GLU A 132 15.03 5.56 -6.95
CA GLU A 132 15.65 4.68 -7.92
C GLU A 132 14.67 3.57 -8.31
N PHE A 133 14.46 3.39 -9.61
CA PHE A 133 13.65 2.28 -10.12
C PHE A 133 14.46 0.98 -10.04
N ILE A 134 13.91 -0.03 -9.37
CA ILE A 134 14.50 -1.38 -9.34
C ILE A 134 13.87 -2.24 -10.44
N GLY A 135 12.54 -2.28 -10.51
CA GLY A 135 11.87 -3.15 -11.49
C GLY A 135 10.37 -3.21 -11.33
N TYR A 136 9.71 -3.74 -12.37
CA TYR A 136 8.34 -4.25 -12.22
C TYR A 136 8.42 -5.63 -11.57
N ILE A 137 7.81 -5.77 -10.40
CA ILE A 137 7.91 -6.97 -9.55
C ILE A 137 6.65 -7.85 -9.61
N SER A 138 5.78 -7.59 -10.59
CA SER A 138 4.59 -8.41 -10.83
C SER A 138 4.24 -8.56 -12.32
N GLN A 139 3.47 -9.61 -12.57
CA GLN A 139 2.65 -9.73 -13.78
C GLN A 139 1.56 -8.64 -13.80
N PRO A 140 0.90 -8.41 -14.96
CA PRO A 140 -0.28 -7.57 -15.04
C PRO A 140 -1.39 -7.98 -14.06
N ASP A 141 -2.19 -6.99 -13.68
CA ASP A 141 -3.36 -7.06 -12.81
C ASP A 141 -3.08 -7.57 -11.38
N VAL A 142 -1.93 -7.16 -10.84
CA VAL A 142 -1.55 -7.37 -9.44
C VAL A 142 -1.46 -6.01 -8.73
N LYS A 143 -2.09 -5.89 -7.56
CA LYS A 143 -2.12 -4.64 -6.78
C LYS A 143 -1.78 -4.89 -5.30
N ASN A 144 -1.79 -3.83 -4.49
CA ASN A 144 -1.63 -3.89 -3.04
C ASN A 144 -0.33 -4.57 -2.59
N GLY A 145 0.77 -4.27 -3.30
CA GLY A 145 2.09 -4.76 -3.00
C GLY A 145 2.72 -4.07 -1.79
N MET A 146 3.30 -4.84 -0.87
CA MET A 146 4.13 -4.32 0.22
C MET A 146 5.10 -5.38 0.74
N LEU A 147 6.33 -4.96 1.05
CA LEU A 147 7.33 -5.84 1.64
C LEU A 147 7.06 -6.05 3.13
N PHE A 148 7.51 -7.18 3.65
CA PHE A 148 7.73 -7.32 5.09
C PHE A 148 8.98 -6.52 5.51
N PRO A 149 9.00 -5.92 6.71
CA PRO A 149 10.09 -5.04 7.16
C PRO A 149 11.36 -5.79 7.59
N ARG A 150 11.44 -7.09 7.33
CA ARG A 150 12.66 -7.91 7.41
C ARG A 150 12.53 -9.13 6.50
N LYS A 151 13.65 -9.79 6.25
CA LYS A 151 13.66 -11.11 5.62
C LYS A 151 12.97 -12.14 6.52
N ILE A 152 12.28 -13.09 5.89
CA ILE A 152 11.63 -14.24 6.52
C ILE A 152 12.34 -15.48 5.98
N ASN A 153 12.92 -16.30 6.87
CA ASN A 153 13.75 -17.45 6.51
C ASN A 153 14.84 -17.13 5.47
N GLY A 154 15.47 -15.95 5.61
CA GLY A 154 16.56 -15.50 4.73
C GLY A 154 16.13 -14.91 3.38
N ARG A 155 14.82 -14.84 3.11
CA ARG A 155 14.27 -14.33 1.84
C ARG A 155 13.46 -13.06 2.05
N TYR A 156 13.42 -12.19 1.05
CA TYR A 156 12.45 -11.10 1.03
C TYR A 156 11.05 -11.68 0.84
N ALA A 157 10.07 -11.10 1.53
CA ALA A 157 8.67 -11.48 1.41
C ALA A 157 7.83 -10.26 1.02
N LEU A 158 6.86 -10.49 0.13
CA LEU A 158 5.96 -9.49 -0.44
C LEU A 158 4.53 -9.96 -0.30
N LEU A 159 3.67 -9.17 0.34
CA LEU A 159 2.22 -9.33 0.19
C LEU A 159 1.78 -8.67 -1.11
N LYS A 160 0.89 -9.33 -1.85
CA LYS A 160 0.29 -8.81 -3.08
C LYS A 160 -1.11 -9.35 -3.28
N ARG A 161 -1.88 -8.72 -4.16
CA ARG A 161 -3.24 -9.13 -4.52
C ARG A 161 -3.38 -9.26 -6.03
N PRO A 162 -3.22 -10.48 -6.59
CA PRO A 162 -3.56 -10.76 -7.98
C PRO A 162 -5.07 -10.71 -8.21
N VAL A 163 -5.48 -10.83 -9.47
CA VAL A 163 -6.87 -11.05 -9.88
C VAL A 163 -7.49 -12.18 -9.05
N GLY A 164 -8.73 -12.01 -8.60
CA GLY A 164 -9.44 -12.96 -7.73
C GLY A 164 -9.65 -12.47 -6.30
N GLY A 165 -8.96 -11.40 -5.88
CA GLY A 165 -9.35 -10.68 -4.65
C GLY A 165 -8.81 -11.28 -3.35
N ALA A 166 -7.92 -12.27 -3.41
CA ALA A 166 -7.23 -12.86 -2.26
C ALA A 166 -5.89 -12.18 -1.99
N ILE A 167 -5.42 -12.19 -0.74
CA ILE A 167 -4.06 -11.76 -0.38
C ILE A 167 -3.14 -12.96 -0.54
N TRP A 168 -2.02 -12.75 -1.22
CA TRP A 168 -0.97 -13.73 -1.46
C TRP A 168 0.36 -13.22 -0.90
N VAL A 169 1.23 -14.15 -0.52
CA VAL A 169 2.64 -13.89 -0.25
C VAL A 169 3.49 -14.46 -1.37
N SER A 170 4.58 -13.79 -1.68
CA SER A 170 5.59 -14.21 -2.66
C SER A 170 6.97 -13.89 -2.12
N TYR A 171 7.96 -14.69 -2.49
CA TYR A 171 9.31 -14.61 -1.96
C TYR A 171 10.33 -14.31 -3.05
N SER A 172 11.42 -13.65 -2.65
CA SER A 172 12.55 -13.32 -3.52
C SER A 172 13.85 -13.37 -2.75
N ASP A 173 14.94 -13.75 -3.42
CA ASP A 173 16.28 -13.74 -2.84
C ASP A 173 17.02 -12.42 -3.13
N ASP A 174 16.56 -11.65 -4.12
CA ASP A 174 17.28 -10.52 -4.71
C ASP A 174 16.40 -9.29 -5.06
N LEU A 175 15.14 -9.28 -4.62
CA LEU A 175 14.12 -8.26 -4.90
C LEU A 175 13.72 -8.11 -6.38
N THR A 176 14.27 -8.94 -7.26
CA THR A 176 14.04 -8.86 -8.72
C THR A 176 13.20 -10.03 -9.19
N PHE A 177 13.59 -11.26 -8.84
CA PHE A 177 12.86 -12.46 -9.21
C PHE A 177 11.98 -12.92 -8.05
N TRP A 178 10.68 -12.95 -8.29
CA TRP A 178 9.65 -13.27 -7.31
C TRP A 178 8.96 -14.58 -7.67
N GLY A 179 8.74 -15.45 -6.69
CA GLY A 179 8.07 -16.72 -6.88
C GLY A 179 7.57 -17.31 -5.57
N ASP A 180 7.40 -18.64 -5.56
CA ASP A 180 6.99 -19.42 -4.38
C ASP A 180 5.71 -18.85 -3.73
N GLU A 181 4.71 -18.62 -4.57
CA GLU A 181 3.50 -17.89 -4.19
C GLU A 181 2.54 -18.77 -3.40
N GLN A 182 2.04 -18.22 -2.29
CA GLN A 182 1.08 -18.91 -1.43
C GLN A 182 -0.08 -17.98 -1.08
N VAL A 183 -1.29 -18.52 -1.07
CA VAL A 183 -2.47 -17.79 -0.59
C VAL A 183 -2.37 -17.59 0.92
N VAL A 184 -2.64 -16.37 1.39
CA VAL A 184 -2.62 -16.00 2.80
C VAL A 184 -4.04 -15.93 3.33
N MET A 185 -4.89 -15.13 2.66
CA MET A 185 -6.28 -14.90 3.05
C MET A 185 -7.16 -14.83 1.80
N THR A 186 -8.41 -15.27 1.93
CA THR A 186 -9.42 -15.18 0.86
C THR A 186 -10.65 -14.40 1.32
N PRO A 187 -11.42 -13.81 0.38
CA PRO A 187 -12.69 -13.17 0.71
C PRO A 187 -13.65 -14.13 1.41
N ARG A 188 -14.34 -13.65 2.45
CA ARG A 188 -15.24 -14.49 3.25
C ARG A 188 -16.70 -14.28 2.83
N GLY A 189 -17.31 -15.31 2.26
CA GLY A 189 -18.72 -15.27 1.83
C GLY A 189 -19.65 -14.84 2.97
N GLY A 190 -20.57 -13.91 2.68
CA GLY A 190 -21.53 -13.38 3.67
C GLY A 190 -20.98 -12.30 4.62
N HIS A 191 -19.66 -12.10 4.68
CA HIS A 191 -19.04 -11.09 5.54
C HIS A 191 -18.86 -9.73 4.85
N TRP A 192 -18.24 -8.78 5.56
CA TRP A 192 -17.98 -7.44 5.06
C TRP A 192 -16.83 -7.37 4.04
N ASP A 193 -16.02 -8.41 3.99
CA ASP A 193 -14.85 -8.58 3.13
C ASP A 193 -15.09 -9.67 2.07
N SER A 194 -16.33 -9.82 1.62
CA SER A 194 -16.79 -10.95 0.80
C SER A 194 -16.46 -10.90 -0.68
N SER A 195 -16.14 -9.72 -1.23
CA SER A 195 -15.90 -9.55 -2.67
C SER A 195 -14.43 -9.55 -3.03
N ARG A 196 -13.60 -8.84 -2.25
CA ARG A 196 -12.13 -8.84 -2.36
C ARG A 196 -11.53 -8.26 -1.10
N ILE A 197 -10.31 -8.67 -0.80
CA ILE A 197 -9.47 -8.13 0.27
C ILE A 197 -8.14 -7.65 -0.29
N GLY A 198 -7.41 -6.85 0.48
CA GLY A 198 -6.06 -6.40 0.15
C GLY A 198 -5.35 -5.87 1.38
N ALA A 199 -4.04 -6.10 1.44
CA ALA A 199 -3.22 -5.52 2.50
C ALA A 199 -3.23 -3.98 2.40
N SER A 200 -3.26 -3.30 3.55
CA SER A 200 -3.38 -1.84 3.63
C SER A 200 -2.09 -1.18 4.09
N ALA A 201 -1.54 -1.63 5.22
CA ALA A 201 -0.31 -1.13 5.81
C ALA A 201 0.75 -2.23 5.83
N VAL A 202 2.03 -1.83 5.79
CA VAL A 202 3.17 -2.75 5.96
C VAL A 202 2.94 -3.61 7.20
N PRO A 203 3.13 -4.94 7.12
CA PRO A 203 2.95 -5.82 8.27
C PRO A 203 3.78 -5.36 9.47
N ILE A 204 3.13 -5.25 10.62
CA ILE A 204 3.76 -4.79 11.86
C ILE A 204 4.19 -6.01 12.66
N GLU A 205 5.47 -6.10 13.01
CA GLU A 205 5.95 -7.18 13.87
C GLU A 205 5.42 -6.98 15.29
N VAL A 206 4.73 -7.99 15.82
CA VAL A 206 4.27 -8.07 17.20
C VAL A 206 4.70 -9.41 17.81
N GLU A 207 4.55 -9.57 19.13
CA GLU A 207 4.95 -10.81 19.82
C GLU A 207 4.22 -12.05 19.25
N GLN A 208 2.95 -11.88 18.87
CA GLN A 208 2.09 -12.95 18.36
C GLN A 208 2.34 -13.30 16.89
N GLY A 209 3.12 -12.50 16.15
CA GLY A 209 3.34 -12.68 14.72
C GLY A 209 3.36 -11.36 13.95
N TRP A 210 2.82 -11.37 12.73
CA TRP A 210 2.67 -10.18 11.90
C TRP A 210 1.26 -9.63 11.99
N LEU A 211 1.08 -8.47 12.61
CA LEU A 211 -0.18 -7.75 12.58
C LEU A 211 -0.37 -7.16 11.18
N LEU A 212 -1.32 -7.73 10.45
CA LEU A 212 -1.73 -7.29 9.13
C LEU A 212 -2.99 -6.43 9.25
N ILE A 213 -2.88 -5.15 8.90
CA ILE A 213 -4.04 -4.30 8.67
C ILE A 213 -4.45 -4.44 7.20
N TYR A 214 -5.68 -4.88 6.95
CA TYR A 214 -6.19 -5.15 5.61
C TYR A 214 -7.54 -4.47 5.39
N TYR A 215 -7.85 -4.14 4.14
CA TYR A 215 -9.21 -3.74 3.76
C TYR A 215 -9.93 -4.89 3.09
N GLY A 216 -11.25 -4.80 3.15
CA GLY A 216 -12.18 -5.73 2.56
C GLY A 216 -13.34 -4.99 1.93
N VAL A 217 -13.81 -5.53 0.82
CA VAL A 217 -14.88 -4.94 0.02
C VAL A 217 -16.07 -5.88 0.01
N LYS A 218 -17.25 -5.32 0.24
CA LYS A 218 -18.53 -5.97 -0.03
C LYS A 218 -19.25 -5.19 -1.12
N GLN A 219 -19.57 -5.86 -2.22
CA GLN A 219 -20.41 -5.28 -3.26
C GLN A 219 -21.87 -5.19 -2.77
N THR A 220 -22.48 -4.04 -3.02
CA THR A 220 -23.90 -3.78 -2.76
C THR A 220 -24.53 -3.16 -4.00
N GLN A 221 -25.86 -3.07 -4.04
CA GLN A 221 -26.55 -2.41 -5.15
C GLN A 221 -26.19 -0.92 -5.28
N GLY A 222 -25.78 -0.27 -4.18
CA GLY A 222 -25.31 1.12 -4.18
C GLY A 222 -23.81 1.29 -4.43
N GLY A 223 -23.10 0.21 -4.79
CA GLY A 223 -21.66 0.21 -5.01
C GLY A 223 -20.84 -0.51 -3.91
N PRO A 224 -19.51 -0.43 -3.98
CA PRO A 224 -18.61 -1.13 -3.07
C PRO A 224 -18.58 -0.46 -1.69
N LEU A 225 -18.79 -1.24 -0.63
CA LEU A 225 -18.50 -0.82 0.73
C LEU A 225 -17.12 -1.32 1.14
N VAL A 226 -16.22 -0.39 1.45
CA VAL A 226 -14.86 -0.69 1.92
C VAL A 226 -14.83 -0.54 3.44
N ARG A 227 -14.27 -1.54 4.14
CA ARG A 227 -13.98 -1.46 5.57
C ARG A 227 -12.56 -1.95 5.82
N MET A 228 -12.08 -1.72 7.04
CA MET A 228 -10.77 -2.15 7.51
C MET A 228 -10.93 -3.22 8.58
N GLY A 229 -9.99 -4.15 8.61
CA GLY A 229 -9.87 -5.19 9.63
C GLY A 229 -8.41 -5.48 9.92
N ALA A 230 -8.19 -6.44 10.81
CA ALA A 230 -6.87 -6.91 11.16
C ALA A 230 -6.84 -8.45 11.16
N ALA A 231 -5.66 -9.00 10.90
CA ALA A 231 -5.33 -10.40 11.07
C ALA A 231 -3.94 -10.50 11.69
N VAL A 232 -3.62 -11.63 12.31
CA VAL A 232 -2.25 -11.96 12.75
C VAL A 232 -1.75 -13.11 11.90
N LEU A 233 -0.63 -12.93 11.22
CA LEU A 233 0.03 -13.98 10.44
C LEU A 233 1.18 -14.60 11.24
N ASP A 234 1.52 -15.85 10.97
CA ASP A 234 2.67 -16.52 11.59
C ASP A 234 3.98 -15.81 11.24
N LYS A 235 4.85 -15.70 12.24
CA LYS A 235 6.09 -14.91 12.19
C LYS A 235 7.11 -15.45 11.19
N GLU A 236 7.17 -16.77 11.06
CA GLU A 236 8.13 -17.49 10.21
C GLU A 236 7.49 -18.01 8.92
N ASP A 237 6.16 -18.15 8.89
CA ASP A 237 5.40 -18.55 7.71
C ASP A 237 4.17 -17.65 7.50
N PRO A 238 4.33 -16.47 6.86
CA PRO A 238 3.25 -15.49 6.70
C PRO A 238 2.08 -15.99 5.83
N SER A 239 2.15 -17.18 5.23
CA SER A 239 0.99 -17.83 4.58
C SER A 239 -0.05 -18.30 5.59
N LYS A 240 0.33 -18.50 6.86
CA LYS A 240 -0.53 -19.00 7.92
C LYS A 240 -1.15 -17.85 8.70
N VAL A 241 -2.48 -17.82 8.72
CA VAL A 241 -3.27 -16.89 9.55
C VAL A 241 -3.49 -17.53 10.92
N LEU A 242 -3.15 -16.80 11.98
CA LEU A 242 -3.28 -17.22 13.38
C LEU A 242 -4.55 -16.69 14.04
N ALA A 243 -4.95 -15.45 13.72
CA ALA A 243 -6.13 -14.77 14.27
C ALA A 243 -6.75 -13.77 13.29
#